data_AF-A0A923V4B8-F1
#
_entry.id   AF-A0A923V4B8-F1
#
_cell.length_a   1.000
_cell.length_b   1.000
_cell.length_c   1.000
_cell.angle_alpha   90.00
_cell.angle_beta   90.00
_cell.angle_gamma   90.00
#
_symmetry.space_group_name_H-M   'P 1'
#
loop_
_entity.id
_entity.type
_entity.pdbx_description
1 polymer ?
#
loop_
_entity_poly.entity_id
_entity_poly.type
_entity_poly.pdbx_seq_one_letter_code
_entity_poly.pdbx_strand_id
1 'polypeptide(L)'
;MISKAIPSIAIENFFRLPLKDGTRILTVETLNRYSDIRRPKKPYLKIRRRKLSFHNELLTIGVVLGNEEEERVYIKATDSELLVSCSVDTTSGYLSRYAYFALYDMMSIYDEVDFEGFYWPDFFNLDNGNSSYLMIKMYRGSLIVSPKGRFIGIYKPNQTLPSIRDNVEKVRQAVTVLHEILPKNTQEIIGFCLADTSTEKWHTNH
;
A
#
# COMPACT_ATOMS: atom_id res chain seq x y z
N MET A 1 -27.73 9.15 12.12
CA MET A 1 -27.00 8.08 11.40
C MET A 1 -25.68 7.89 12.11
N ILE A 2 -25.51 6.79 12.84
CA ILE A 2 -24.33 6.54 13.68
C ILE A 2 -23.18 6.15 12.74
N SER A 3 -22.20 7.03 12.59
CA SER A 3 -20.88 6.65 12.07
C SER A 3 -20.34 5.57 13.00
N LYS A 4 -20.36 4.30 12.56
CA LYS A 4 -19.61 3.25 13.24
C LYS A 4 -18.14 3.64 13.12
N ALA A 5 -17.60 4.22 14.19
CA ALA A 5 -16.16 4.39 14.35
C ALA A 5 -15.51 3.04 14.07
N ILE A 6 -14.62 3.01 13.09
CA ILE A 6 -13.74 1.88 12.85
C ILE A 6 -12.98 1.66 14.16
N PRO A 7 -12.89 0.42 14.70
CA PRO A 7 -12.18 0.19 15.94
C PRO A 7 -10.73 0.69 15.75
N SER A 8 -10.33 1.67 16.54
CA SER A 8 -8.91 2.01 16.71
C SER A 8 -8.29 0.85 17.45
N ILE A 9 -7.82 -0.16 16.69
CA ILE A 9 -7.08 -1.28 17.26
C ILE A 9 -5.79 -0.70 17.82
N ALA A 10 -5.63 -0.74 19.14
CA ALA A 10 -4.43 -0.29 19.80
C ALA A 10 -3.21 -1.04 19.24
N ILE A 11 -2.07 -0.36 19.14
CA ILE A 11 -0.86 -0.92 18.50
C ILE A 11 -0.40 -2.18 19.25
N GLU A 12 -0.60 -2.26 20.57
CA GLU A 12 -0.31 -3.46 21.36
C GLU A 12 -1.10 -4.72 20.96
N ASN A 13 -2.19 -4.58 20.20
CA ASN A 13 -3.03 -5.70 19.75
C ASN A 13 -2.62 -6.22 18.36
N PHE A 14 -1.50 -5.75 17.82
CA PHE A 14 -0.92 -6.27 16.58
C PHE A 14 0.27 -7.16 16.87
N PHE A 15 0.17 -8.40 16.42
CA PHE A 15 1.29 -9.30 16.25
C PHE A 15 2.07 -8.93 14.98
N ARG A 16 3.40 -8.96 15.04
CA ARG A 16 4.27 -8.52 13.93
C ARG A 16 4.93 -9.73 13.28
N LEU A 17 4.81 -9.82 11.96
CA LEU A 17 5.49 -10.84 11.15
C LEU A 17 6.41 -10.15 10.15
N PRO A 18 7.71 -10.48 10.11
CA PRO A 18 8.59 -9.91 9.10
C PRO A 18 8.20 -10.42 7.69
N LEU A 19 8.28 -9.54 6.70
CA LEU A 19 8.13 -9.86 5.29
C LEU A 19 9.51 -10.14 4.69
N LYS A 20 9.54 -10.82 3.54
CA LYS A 20 10.78 -11.06 2.81
C LYS A 20 11.37 -9.72 2.34
N ASP A 21 12.67 -9.54 2.57
CA ASP A 21 13.40 -8.29 2.30
C ASP A 21 13.10 -7.69 0.93
N GLY A 22 12.75 -6.40 0.92
CA GLY A 22 12.43 -5.64 -0.29
C GLY A 22 11.10 -6.03 -0.96
N THR A 23 10.32 -6.93 -0.36
CA THR A 23 9.05 -7.42 -0.91
C THR A 23 7.94 -7.33 0.14
N ARG A 24 6.69 -7.50 -0.30
CA ARG A 24 5.52 -7.56 0.60
C ARG A 24 5.04 -9.00 0.77
N ILE A 25 5.97 -9.96 0.67
CA ILE A 25 5.68 -11.39 0.66
C ILE A 25 5.88 -11.98 2.05
N LEU A 26 4.84 -12.63 2.57
CA LEU A 26 4.93 -13.48 3.75
C LEU A 26 5.13 -14.93 3.30
N THR A 27 5.98 -15.68 4.00
CA THR A 27 6.20 -17.12 3.74
C THR A 27 5.68 -17.98 4.89
N VAL A 28 5.35 -19.23 4.58
CA VAL A 28 4.97 -20.25 5.57
C VAL A 28 6.09 -20.48 6.58
N GLU A 29 7.36 -20.41 6.14
CA GLU A 29 8.52 -20.53 7.02
C GLU A 29 8.51 -19.44 8.09
N THR A 30 8.35 -18.18 7.71
CA THR A 30 8.28 -17.07 8.66
C THR A 30 7.07 -17.21 9.58
N LEU A 31 5.88 -17.53 9.05
CA LEU A 31 4.70 -17.72 9.87
C LEU A 31 4.90 -18.82 10.93
N ASN A 32 5.52 -19.94 10.55
CA ASN A 32 5.81 -21.03 11.48
C ASN A 32 6.91 -20.66 12.48
N ARG A 33 7.91 -19.88 12.08
CA ARG A 33 8.99 -19.45 12.97
C ARG A 33 8.49 -18.59 14.13
N TYR A 34 7.50 -17.74 13.86
CA TYR A 34 6.98 -16.76 14.82
C TYR A 34 5.70 -17.20 15.55
N SER A 35 5.19 -18.40 15.30
CA SER A 35 4.00 -18.93 15.98
C SER A 35 4.28 -20.32 16.52
N ASP A 36 3.68 -20.69 17.65
CA ASP A 36 3.73 -22.07 18.16
C ASP A 36 2.68 -22.97 17.49
N ILE A 37 1.70 -22.37 16.80
CA ILE A 37 0.61 -23.09 16.17
C ILE A 37 1.14 -23.81 14.92
N ARG A 38 0.70 -25.05 14.71
CA ARG A 38 1.01 -25.84 13.51
C ARG A 38 -0.27 -26.42 12.95
N ARG A 39 -0.33 -26.50 11.62
CA ARG A 39 -1.40 -27.26 10.98
C ARG A 39 -1.33 -28.72 11.42
N PRO A 40 -2.41 -29.29 11.99
CA PRO A 40 -2.41 -30.69 12.39
C PRO A 40 -2.24 -31.58 11.16
N LYS A 41 -1.48 -32.67 11.31
CA LYS A 41 -1.16 -33.63 10.23
C LYS A 41 -2.40 -34.36 9.65
N LYS A 42 -3.58 -34.21 10.27
CA LYS A 42 -4.85 -34.78 9.77
C LYS A 42 -5.75 -33.65 9.24
N PRO A 43 -6.23 -33.70 7.97
CA PRO A 43 -6.78 -32.55 7.26
C PRO A 43 -8.24 -32.21 7.60
N TYR A 44 -8.72 -32.54 8.80
CA TYR A 44 -10.15 -32.41 9.13
C TYR A 44 -10.59 -31.00 9.53
N LEU A 45 -9.65 -30.09 9.82
CA LEU A 45 -10.01 -28.71 10.11
C LEU A 45 -10.35 -27.98 8.81
N LYS A 46 -11.65 -27.83 8.56
CA LYS A 46 -12.16 -27.01 7.45
C LYS A 46 -11.92 -25.54 7.79
N ILE A 47 -11.13 -24.85 6.98
CA ILE A 47 -10.91 -23.41 7.09
C ILE A 47 -11.77 -22.75 6.02
N ARG A 48 -12.65 -21.83 6.42
CA ARG A 48 -13.38 -20.97 5.49
C ARG A 48 -12.96 -19.54 5.73
N ARG A 49 -12.47 -18.87 4.68
CA ARG A 49 -12.10 -17.46 4.72
C ARG A 49 -12.84 -16.67 3.65
N ARG A 50 -13.18 -15.42 3.97
CA ARG A 50 -13.69 -14.44 3.01
C ARG A 50 -13.12 -13.06 3.29
N LYS A 51 -12.69 -12.35 2.25
CA LYS A 51 -12.30 -10.94 2.39
C LYS A 51 -13.58 -10.12 2.61
N LEU A 52 -13.61 -9.31 3.67
CA LEU A 52 -14.79 -8.52 4.05
C LEU A 52 -14.67 -7.09 3.54
N SER A 53 -13.55 -6.43 3.84
CA SER A 53 -13.37 -5.01 3.54
C SER A 53 -11.89 -4.63 3.50
N PHE A 54 -11.61 -3.46 2.92
CA PHE A 54 -10.33 -2.77 3.05
C PHE A 54 -10.62 -1.30 3.35
N HIS A 55 -10.15 -0.81 4.49
CA HIS A 55 -10.33 0.58 4.95
C HIS A 55 -9.16 0.96 5.86
N ASN A 56 -8.71 2.21 5.89
CA ASN A 56 -7.59 2.63 6.75
C ASN A 56 -6.36 1.71 6.68
N GLU A 57 -6.01 1.25 5.47
CA GLU A 57 -4.89 0.32 5.24
C GLU A 57 -5.06 -1.06 5.92
N LEU A 58 -6.24 -1.34 6.46
CA LEU A 58 -6.59 -2.59 7.13
C LEU A 58 -7.45 -3.45 6.21
N LEU A 59 -6.90 -4.60 5.85
CA LEU A 59 -7.63 -5.69 5.24
C LEU A 59 -8.34 -6.49 6.34
N THR A 60 -9.66 -6.56 6.26
CA THR A 60 -10.47 -7.37 7.18
C THR A 60 -10.87 -8.67 6.49
N ILE A 61 -10.55 -9.79 7.11
CA ILE A 61 -10.87 -11.14 6.65
C ILE A 61 -11.76 -11.80 7.70
N GLY A 62 -12.89 -12.37 7.26
CA GLY A 62 -13.73 -13.24 8.08
C GLY A 62 -13.25 -14.69 7.98
N VAL A 63 -13.11 -15.36 9.12
CA VAL A 63 -12.49 -16.69 9.23
C VAL A 63 -13.34 -17.58 10.11
N VAL A 64 -13.68 -18.76 9.61
CA VAL A 64 -14.40 -19.82 10.33
C VAL A 64 -13.51 -21.05 10.36
N LEU A 65 -13.27 -21.58 11.55
CA LEU A 65 -12.54 -22.82 11.77
C LEU A 65 -13.51 -23.93 12.17
N GLY A 66 -13.69 -24.94 11.31
CA GLY A 66 -14.62 -26.03 11.57
C GLY A 66 -16.08 -25.55 11.69
N ASN A 67 -16.64 -25.68 12.90
CA ASN A 67 -18.01 -25.30 13.25
C ASN A 67 -18.05 -24.13 14.26
N GLU A 68 -16.94 -23.44 14.46
CA GLU A 68 -16.82 -22.31 15.37
C GLU A 68 -17.43 -21.03 14.76
N GLU A 69 -17.55 -19.97 15.56
CA GLU A 69 -18.06 -18.68 15.10
C GLU A 69 -17.09 -18.00 14.11
N GLU A 70 -17.61 -17.07 13.30
CA GLU A 70 -16.81 -16.30 12.37
C GLU A 70 -16.05 -15.18 13.10
N GLU A 71 -14.74 -15.30 13.12
CA GLU A 71 -13.85 -14.30 13.69
C GLU A 71 -13.25 -13.38 12.62
N ARG A 72 -12.85 -12.18 13.02
CA ARG A 72 -12.26 -11.17 12.14
C ARG A 72 -10.75 -11.12 12.34
N VAL A 73 -10.02 -11.24 11.24
CA VAL A 73 -8.57 -11.03 11.18
C VAL A 73 -8.33 -9.72 10.46
N TYR A 74 -7.57 -8.83 11.09
CA TYR A 74 -7.20 -7.52 10.59
C TYR A 74 -5.73 -7.55 10.18
N ILE A 75 -5.44 -7.18 8.94
CA ILE A 75 -4.10 -7.24 8.37
C ILE A 75 -3.74 -5.86 7.82
N LYS A 76 -2.63 -5.31 8.28
CA LYS A 76 -2.01 -4.12 7.70
C LYS A 76 -0.63 -4.48 7.16
N ALA A 77 -0.43 -4.28 5.86
CA ALA A 77 0.87 -4.45 5.23
C ALA A 77 1.69 -3.17 5.40
N THR A 78 2.93 -3.31 5.84
CA THR A 78 3.91 -2.22 5.86
C THR A 78 5.00 -2.48 4.81
N ASP A 79 6.09 -1.72 4.87
CA ASP A 79 7.22 -1.90 3.96
C ASP A 79 8.02 -3.19 4.22
N SER A 80 8.07 -3.62 5.48
CA SER A 80 8.96 -4.68 5.98
C SER A 80 8.25 -5.67 6.91
N GLU A 81 7.12 -5.30 7.50
CA GLU A 81 6.36 -6.13 8.44
C GLU A 81 4.88 -6.26 8.02
N LEU A 82 4.28 -7.37 8.40
CA LEU A 82 2.84 -7.57 8.39
C LEU A 82 2.33 -7.41 9.83
N LEU A 83 1.47 -6.43 10.04
CA LEU A 83 0.77 -6.23 11.31
C LEU A 83 -0.53 -7.01 11.27
N VAL A 84 -0.68 -7.98 12.18
CA VAL A 84 -1.82 -8.89 12.22
C VAL A 84 -2.51 -8.79 13.57
N SER A 85 -3.80 -8.53 13.56
CA SER A 85 -4.66 -8.56 14.73
C SER A 85 -5.84 -9.50 14.49
N CYS A 86 -6.49 -9.97 15.56
CA CYS A 86 -7.71 -10.75 15.48
C CYS A 86 -8.71 -10.25 16.51
N SER A 87 -10.00 -10.44 16.26
CA SER A 87 -11.06 -10.18 17.23
C SER A 87 -10.90 -10.97 18.53
N VAL A 88 -10.18 -12.10 18.48
CA VAL A 88 -9.91 -12.98 19.62
C VAL A 88 -8.43 -13.34 19.70
N ASP A 89 -7.91 -13.39 20.92
CA ASP A 89 -6.63 -14.01 21.28
C ASP A 89 -5.41 -13.58 20.43
N THR A 90 -5.31 -12.30 20.05
CA THR A 90 -4.07 -11.75 19.49
C THR A 90 -3.52 -10.67 20.41
N THR A 91 -2.22 -10.75 20.70
CA THR A 91 -1.45 -9.73 21.40
C THR A 91 -0.14 -9.51 20.65
N SER A 92 0.66 -8.52 21.07
CA SER A 92 2.00 -8.31 20.50
C SER A 92 2.91 -9.55 20.56
N GLY A 93 2.73 -10.44 21.53
CA GLY A 93 3.55 -11.64 21.73
C GLY A 93 2.88 -12.95 21.31
N TYR A 94 1.61 -12.93 20.91
CA TYR A 94 0.88 -14.15 20.57
C TYR A 94 -0.06 -13.95 19.38
N LEU A 95 0.08 -14.80 18.37
CA LEU A 95 -0.76 -14.81 17.18
C LEU A 95 -1.94 -15.77 17.39
N SER A 96 -3.17 -15.24 17.30
CA SER A 96 -4.39 -16.03 17.39
C SER A 96 -4.40 -17.20 16.41
N ARG A 97 -5.03 -18.31 16.82
CA ARG A 97 -5.25 -19.49 15.98
C ARG A 97 -6.02 -19.15 14.71
N TYR A 98 -7.00 -18.25 14.77
CA TYR A 98 -7.76 -17.80 13.60
C TYR A 98 -6.86 -17.03 12.62
N ALA A 99 -6.03 -16.12 13.14
CA ALA A 99 -5.09 -15.36 12.33
C ALA A 99 -4.05 -16.27 11.66
N TYR A 100 -3.46 -17.20 12.42
CA TYR A 100 -2.51 -18.19 11.89
C TYR A 100 -3.12 -18.99 10.74
N PHE A 101 -4.31 -19.60 10.95
CA PHE A 101 -4.94 -20.42 9.92
C PHE A 101 -5.41 -19.61 8.72
N ALA A 102 -5.81 -18.35 8.90
CA ALA A 102 -6.17 -17.47 7.80
C ALA A 102 -4.96 -17.20 6.89
N LEU A 103 -3.82 -16.82 7.49
CA LEU A 103 -2.58 -16.57 6.75
C LEU A 103 -2.06 -17.84 6.08
N TYR A 104 -2.05 -18.94 6.82
CA TYR A 104 -1.63 -20.24 6.30
C TYR A 104 -2.49 -20.68 5.10
N ASP A 105 -3.81 -20.53 5.19
CA ASP A 105 -4.72 -20.89 4.09
C ASP A 105 -4.60 -19.94 2.89
N MET A 106 -4.15 -18.69 3.08
CA MET A 106 -3.81 -17.79 1.96
C MET A 106 -2.54 -18.25 1.23
N MET A 107 -1.60 -18.90 1.92
CA MET A 107 -0.34 -19.41 1.38
C MET A 107 -0.42 -20.85 0.88
N SER A 108 -1.58 -21.51 0.96
CA SER A 108 -1.70 -22.97 0.82
C SER A 108 -1.25 -23.56 -0.54
N ILE A 109 -1.12 -22.72 -1.57
CA ILE A 109 -0.76 -23.15 -2.94
C ILE A 109 0.73 -22.96 -3.21
N TYR A 110 1.31 -21.86 -2.75
CA TYR A 110 2.67 -21.42 -3.13
C TYR A 110 3.63 -21.32 -1.94
N ASP A 111 3.19 -21.69 -0.73
CA ASP A 111 3.91 -21.48 0.54
C ASP A 111 4.30 -20.02 0.83
N GLU A 112 3.75 -19.09 0.05
CA GLU A 112 3.92 -17.66 0.17
C GLU A 112 2.67 -16.92 -0.28
N VAL A 113 2.52 -15.68 0.18
CA VAL A 113 1.44 -14.78 -0.23
C VAL A 113 1.95 -13.36 -0.35
N ASP A 114 1.59 -12.71 -1.45
CA ASP A 114 1.94 -11.33 -1.74
C ASP A 114 0.86 -10.37 -1.24
N PHE A 115 1.25 -9.44 -0.36
CA PHE A 115 0.40 -8.38 0.16
C PHE A 115 0.57 -7.04 -0.56
N GLU A 116 1.35 -6.96 -1.63
CA GLU A 116 1.59 -5.74 -2.40
C GLU A 116 0.27 -5.06 -2.82
N GLY A 117 -0.73 -5.83 -3.24
CA GLY A 117 -2.06 -5.30 -3.59
C GLY A 117 -2.78 -4.54 -2.46
N PHE A 118 -2.42 -4.79 -1.21
CA PHE A 118 -2.99 -4.16 -0.01
C PHE A 118 -2.05 -3.14 0.65
N TYR A 119 -0.85 -2.95 0.12
CA TYR A 119 0.08 -1.95 0.60
C TYR A 119 -0.21 -0.59 -0.07
N TRP A 120 -0.83 0.32 0.70
CA TRP A 120 -1.19 1.68 0.29
C TRP A 120 -1.02 2.68 1.44
N PRO A 121 0.22 2.93 1.88
CA PRO A 121 0.50 3.79 3.03
C PRO A 121 0.12 5.26 2.75
N ASP A 122 -0.57 5.90 3.68
CA ASP A 122 -0.95 7.31 3.64
C ASP A 122 -1.96 7.69 2.53
N PHE A 123 -2.65 6.70 1.96
CA PHE A 123 -3.69 6.93 0.94
C PHE A 123 -5.10 7.14 1.51
N PHE A 124 -5.25 7.09 2.82
CA PHE A 124 -6.53 7.16 3.53
C PHE A 124 -6.63 8.43 4.36
N ASN A 125 -7.80 9.05 4.35
CA ASN A 125 -8.09 10.17 5.25
C ASN A 125 -8.38 9.62 6.65
N LEU A 126 -7.68 10.14 7.67
CA LEU A 126 -7.79 9.68 9.05
C LEU A 126 -9.20 9.85 9.65
N ASP A 127 -9.95 10.85 9.20
CA ASP A 127 -11.26 11.22 9.78
C ASP A 127 -12.39 10.28 9.32
N ASN A 128 -12.38 9.87 8.04
CA ASN A 128 -13.47 9.11 7.43
C ASN A 128 -13.05 7.72 6.92
N GLY A 129 -11.76 7.43 6.94
CA GLY A 129 -11.14 6.21 6.46
C GLY A 129 -11.38 5.83 5.01
N ASN A 130 -11.79 6.81 4.20
CA ASN A 130 -11.96 6.67 2.76
C ASN A 130 -10.70 7.14 2.05
N SER A 131 -10.48 6.57 0.86
CA SER A 131 -9.43 7.03 -0.05
C SER A 131 -10.01 7.85 -1.20
N SER A 132 -9.53 9.07 -1.34
CA SER A 132 -9.77 9.89 -2.53
C SER A 132 -9.09 9.32 -3.77
N TYR A 133 -8.06 8.49 -3.58
CA TYR A 133 -7.14 8.00 -4.61
C TYR A 133 -7.43 6.58 -5.06
N LEU A 134 -7.88 5.71 -4.15
CA LEU A 134 -8.07 4.28 -4.41
C LEU A 134 -9.52 3.95 -4.75
N MET A 135 -9.67 2.98 -5.64
CA MET A 135 -10.89 2.28 -5.95
C MET A 135 -10.83 0.92 -5.25
N ILE A 136 -11.75 0.72 -4.30
CA ILE A 136 -11.88 -0.53 -3.54
C ILE A 136 -13.19 -1.17 -3.97
N LYS A 137 -13.13 -2.34 -4.61
CA LYS A 137 -14.30 -3.04 -5.13
C LYS A 137 -14.28 -4.51 -4.73
N MET A 138 -15.43 -5.00 -4.30
CA MET A 138 -15.67 -6.43 -4.17
C MET A 138 -16.21 -6.95 -5.51
N TYR A 139 -15.48 -7.84 -6.16
CA TYR A 139 -15.89 -8.45 -7.42
C TYR A 139 -15.80 -9.97 -7.30
N ARG A 140 -16.93 -10.68 -7.42
CA ARG A 140 -17.02 -12.15 -7.33
C ARG A 140 -16.29 -12.73 -6.10
N GLY A 141 -16.42 -12.08 -4.94
CA GLY A 141 -15.74 -12.50 -3.70
C GLY A 141 -14.25 -12.15 -3.61
N SER A 142 -13.69 -11.52 -4.65
CA SER A 142 -12.33 -10.98 -4.65
C SER A 142 -12.36 -9.48 -4.35
N LEU A 143 -11.58 -9.08 -3.34
CA LEU A 143 -11.38 -7.68 -3.03
C LEU A 143 -10.23 -7.14 -3.88
N ILE A 144 -10.56 -6.16 -4.73
CA ILE A 144 -9.62 -5.50 -5.62
C ILE A 144 -9.40 -4.08 -5.12
N VAL A 145 -8.14 -3.72 -4.90
CA VAL A 145 -7.71 -2.39 -4.52
C VAL A 145 -6.79 -1.88 -5.62
N SER A 146 -7.16 -0.78 -6.27
CA SER A 146 -6.37 -0.19 -7.34
C SER A 146 -6.51 1.34 -7.36
N PRO A 147 -5.57 2.09 -7.95
CA PRO A 147 -5.75 3.53 -8.15
C PRO A 147 -6.99 3.82 -9.02
N LYS A 148 -7.70 4.93 -8.73
CA LYS A 148 -8.72 5.46 -9.64
C LYS A 148 -8.06 5.90 -10.94
N GLY A 149 -8.82 5.94 -12.05
CA GLY A 149 -8.28 6.19 -13.39
C GLY A 149 -7.39 7.45 -13.52
N ARG A 150 -7.74 8.55 -12.84
CA ARG A 150 -6.95 9.80 -12.83
C ARG A 150 -5.61 9.71 -12.07
N PHE A 151 -5.39 8.61 -11.35
CA PHE A 151 -4.25 8.35 -10.48
C PHE A 151 -3.49 7.09 -10.89
N ILE A 152 -3.68 6.64 -12.14
CA ILE A 152 -2.85 5.58 -12.72
C ILE A 152 -1.40 6.08 -12.77
N GLY A 153 -0.46 5.25 -12.34
CA GLY A 153 0.97 5.59 -12.33
C GLY A 153 1.50 6.19 -11.03
N ILE A 154 0.69 6.27 -9.96
CA ILE A 154 1.21 6.57 -8.63
C ILE A 154 2.14 5.41 -8.18
N TYR A 155 3.36 5.78 -7.80
CA TYR A 155 4.34 4.87 -7.21
C TYR A 155 4.13 4.78 -5.71
N LYS A 156 4.22 3.55 -5.20
CA LYS A 156 4.20 3.32 -3.75
C LYS A 156 5.59 3.51 -3.16
N PRO A 157 5.70 3.81 -1.85
CA PRO A 157 6.99 3.89 -1.20
C PRO A 157 7.78 2.59 -1.34
N ASN A 158 9.09 2.71 -1.61
CA ASN A 158 10.01 1.59 -1.83
C ASN A 158 9.63 0.68 -3.02
N GLN A 159 8.84 1.18 -3.97
CA GLN A 159 8.63 0.52 -5.26
C GLN A 159 9.80 0.83 -6.19
N THR A 160 10.36 -0.20 -6.83
CA THR A 160 11.43 -0.02 -7.82
C THR A 160 10.94 0.85 -8.97
N LEU A 161 11.63 1.96 -9.22
CA LEU A 161 11.35 2.81 -10.38
C LEU A 161 11.69 2.07 -11.68
N PRO A 162 10.91 2.27 -12.75
CA PRO A 162 11.22 1.67 -14.04
C PRO A 162 12.60 2.12 -14.50
N SER A 163 13.41 1.18 -15.00
CA SER A 163 14.68 1.51 -15.62
C SER A 163 14.42 2.31 -16.91
N ILE A 164 14.82 3.57 -16.94
CA ILE A 164 14.83 4.35 -18.18
C ILE A 164 15.99 3.79 -19.03
N ARG A 165 15.65 3.04 -20.08
CA ARG A 165 16.62 2.50 -21.05
C ARG A 165 16.81 3.43 -22.24
N ASP A 166 16.63 4.73 -22.03
CA ASP A 166 17.07 5.69 -23.02
C ASP A 166 18.60 5.61 -23.05
N ASN A 167 19.19 5.57 -24.25
CA ASN A 167 20.63 5.72 -24.43
C ASN A 167 21.01 7.13 -23.99
N VAL A 168 21.14 7.36 -22.68
CA VAL A 168 21.62 8.61 -22.09
C VAL A 168 23.14 8.65 -22.21
N GLU A 169 23.64 8.59 -23.43
CA GLU A 169 25.02 8.90 -23.78
C GLU A 169 25.05 9.68 -25.10
N LYS A 170 24.28 10.77 -25.15
CA LYS A 170 24.75 11.94 -25.88
C LYS A 170 24.84 13.06 -24.86
N VAL A 171 26.00 13.18 -24.22
CA VAL A 171 26.42 14.43 -23.61
C VAL A 171 26.25 15.48 -24.70
N ARG A 172 25.22 16.34 -24.56
CA ARG A 172 25.05 17.45 -25.49
C ARG A 172 26.33 18.28 -25.37
N GLN A 173 26.98 18.58 -26.49
CA GLN A 173 28.07 19.54 -26.48
C GLN A 173 27.58 20.79 -25.76
N ALA A 174 28.39 21.29 -24.81
CA ALA A 174 28.13 22.56 -24.19
C ALA A 174 27.91 23.58 -25.32
N VAL A 175 26.75 24.21 -25.35
CA VAL A 175 26.50 25.30 -26.29
C VAL A 175 27.55 26.35 -25.97
N THR A 176 28.33 26.76 -26.97
CA THR A 176 29.27 27.86 -26.82
C THR A 176 28.47 29.06 -26.34
N VAL A 177 28.68 29.45 -25.08
CA VAL A 177 28.12 30.68 -24.56
C VAL A 177 28.81 31.79 -25.36
N LEU A 178 28.07 32.40 -26.28
CA LEU A 178 28.50 33.65 -26.87
C LEU A 178 28.54 34.66 -25.72
N HIS A 179 29.74 34.97 -25.25
CA HIS A 179 29.92 36.17 -24.45
C HIS A 179 29.58 37.33 -25.37
N GLU A 180 28.40 37.93 -25.17
CA GLU A 180 28.09 39.21 -25.80
C GLU A 180 29.16 40.20 -25.38
N ILE A 181 30.00 40.58 -26.34
CA ILE A 181 30.91 41.71 -26.17
C ILE A 181 30.01 42.94 -26.20
N LEU A 182 29.99 43.71 -25.11
CA LEU A 182 29.24 44.98 -25.07
C LEU A 182 29.62 45.81 -26.30
N PRO A 183 28.65 46.20 -27.15
CA PRO A 183 28.92 47.12 -28.25
C PRO A 183 29.59 48.38 -27.70
N LYS A 184 30.63 48.87 -28.38
CA LYS A 184 31.39 50.09 -28.01
C LYS A 184 30.55 51.37 -27.94
N ASN A 185 29.24 51.30 -28.19
CA ASN A 185 28.30 52.40 -28.27
C ASN A 185 26.92 52.05 -27.67
N THR A 186 26.92 51.39 -26.51
CA THR A 186 25.71 50.95 -25.82
C THR A 186 25.00 52.15 -25.18
N GLN A 187 23.81 52.52 -25.70
CA GLN A 187 22.84 53.28 -24.93
C GLN A 187 22.26 52.38 -23.84
N GLU A 188 22.17 52.88 -22.60
CA GLU A 188 21.46 52.18 -21.53
C GLU A 188 19.97 52.08 -21.89
N ILE A 189 19.49 50.86 -22.07
CA ILE A 189 18.08 50.54 -22.26
C ILE A 189 17.65 49.61 -21.13
N ILE A 190 16.56 49.95 -20.46
CA ILE A 190 15.96 49.13 -19.42
C ILE A 190 15.03 48.12 -20.10
N GLY A 191 15.44 46.86 -20.13
CA GLY A 191 14.55 45.73 -20.42
C GLY A 191 13.95 45.22 -19.13
N PHE A 192 12.63 45.09 -19.06
CA PHE A 192 11.94 44.40 -17.97
C PHE A 192 11.16 43.22 -18.52
N CYS A 193 11.16 42.12 -17.77
CA CYS A 193 10.34 40.95 -18.04
C CYS A 193 9.34 40.82 -16.89
N LEU A 194 8.06 40.82 -17.20
CA LEU A 194 6.99 40.56 -16.24
C LEU A 194 6.62 39.09 -16.37
N ALA A 195 7.03 38.31 -15.37
CA ALA A 195 6.55 36.95 -15.21
C ALA A 195 5.31 36.98 -14.33
N ASP A 196 4.14 36.70 -14.92
CA ASP A 196 2.91 36.50 -14.15
C ASP A 196 2.99 35.16 -13.42
N THR A 197 2.97 35.20 -12.09
CA THR A 197 2.99 34.00 -11.23
C THR A 197 1.59 33.62 -10.74
N SER A 198 0.54 34.25 -11.26
CA SER A 198 -0.84 33.90 -10.93
C SER A 198 -1.20 32.49 -11.39
N THR A 199 -1.83 31.72 -10.50
CA THR A 199 -2.37 30.38 -10.80
C THR A 199 -3.78 30.44 -11.40
N GLU A 200 -4.34 31.64 -11.60
CA GLU A 200 -5.67 31.80 -12.18
C GLU A 200 -5.63 31.55 -13.69
N LYS A 201 -6.59 30.76 -14.19
CA LYS A 201 -6.67 30.45 -15.62
C LYS A 201 -7.19 31.66 -16.37
N TRP A 202 -6.36 32.21 -17.25
CA TRP A 202 -6.80 33.17 -18.24
C TRP A 202 -7.71 32.47 -19.26
N HIS A 203 -8.96 32.91 -19.34
CA HIS A 203 -9.84 32.59 -20.46
C HIS A 203 -9.71 33.75 -21.46
N THR A 204 -9.13 33.48 -22.63
CA THR A 204 -9.25 34.42 -23.74
C THR A 204 -10.65 34.26 -24.32
N ASN A 205 -11.45 35.31 -24.29
CA ASN A 205 -12.67 35.40 -25.11
C ASN A 205 -12.24 35.59 -26.57
N HIS A 206 -11.96 34.49 -27.25
CA HIS A 206 -11.87 34.43 -28.70
C HIS A 206 -12.92 33.47 -29.23
#